data_AF-A0A0R3QIY2-F1
#
_entry.id   AF-A0A0R3QIY2-F1
#
_cell.length_a   1.000
_cell.length_b   1.000
_cell.length_c   1.000
_cell.angle_alpha   90.00
_cell.angle_beta   90.00
_cell.angle_gamma   90.00
#
_symmetry.space_group_name_H-M   'P 1'
#
loop_
_entity.id
_entity.type
_entity.pdbx_description
1 polymer ?
#
loop_
_entity_poly.entity_id
_entity_poly.type
_entity_poly.pdbx_seq_one_letter_code
_entity_poly.pdbx_strand_id
1 'polypeptide(L)'
;MVKPTSVKDVDQHEMVKHIAHFLKKSGKVKVPDWSDLVKMGSYKELAPIDIDWYYTRTASIARRLYIRSPTGVGALRRVYGGAKRRGVTPNHFSKASGSVIRKALQTLEAIKWVEKHPE
;
A
#
# COMPACT_ATOMS: atom_id res chain seq x y z
N MET A 1 -31.40 1.75 -11.28
CA MET A 1 -30.03 1.48 -10.80
C MET A 1 -29.32 2.81 -10.62
N VAL A 2 -28.77 3.09 -9.44
CA VAL A 2 -27.99 4.30 -9.19
C VAL A 2 -26.63 4.14 -9.86
N LYS A 3 -26.23 5.12 -10.67
CA LYS A 3 -24.91 5.13 -11.31
C LYS A 3 -23.85 5.28 -10.20
N PRO A 4 -22.85 4.37 -10.10
CA PRO A 4 -21.78 4.53 -9.13
C PRO A 4 -20.97 5.77 -9.52
N THR A 5 -20.88 6.72 -8.59
CA THR A 5 -20.25 8.03 -8.83
C THR A 5 -18.93 8.14 -8.08
N SER A 6 -18.78 7.41 -6.97
CA SER A 6 -17.64 7.51 -6.07
C SER A 6 -16.87 6.21 -5.95
N VAL A 7 -15.62 6.34 -5.49
CA VAL A 7 -14.70 5.25 -5.09
C VAL A 7 -15.30 4.32 -4.03
N LYS A 8 -16.34 4.77 -3.30
CA LYS A 8 -17.00 3.97 -2.25
C LYS A 8 -18.07 3.03 -2.79
N ASP A 9 -18.52 3.23 -4.02
CA ASP A 9 -19.61 2.48 -4.65
C ASP A 9 -19.09 1.30 -5.49
N VAL A 10 -17.77 1.15 -5.61
CA VAL A 10 -17.08 0.14 -6.42
C VAL A 10 -16.40 -0.89 -5.51
N ASP A 11 -16.32 -2.13 -5.98
CA ASP A 11 -15.58 -3.17 -5.28
C ASP A 11 -14.13 -2.76 -5.01
N GLN A 12 -13.66 -3.08 -3.80
CA GLN A 12 -12.34 -2.70 -3.34
C GLN A 12 -11.22 -3.33 -4.18
N HIS A 13 -11.38 -4.61 -4.54
CA HIS A 13 -10.33 -5.37 -5.21
C HIS A 13 -10.18 -4.94 -6.66
N GLU A 14 -11.30 -4.82 -7.38
CA GLU A 14 -11.31 -4.34 -8.76
C GLU A 14 -10.68 -2.94 -8.87
N MET A 15 -11.07 -2.03 -7.99
CA MET A 15 -10.54 -0.67 -8.01
C MET A 15 -9.03 -0.63 -7.78
N VAL A 16 -8.50 -1.40 -6.82
CA VAL A 16 -7.05 -1.44 -6.57
C VAL A 16 -6.30 -1.99 -7.79
N LYS A 17 -6.83 -3.02 -8.46
CA LYS A 17 -6.25 -3.55 -9.70
C LYS A 17 -6.23 -2.52 -10.82
N HIS A 18 -7.34 -1.82 -11.05
CA HIS A 18 -7.43 -0.82 -12.11
C HIS A 18 -6.51 0.38 -11.84
N ILE A 19 -6.42 0.85 -10.60
CA ILE A 19 -5.48 1.91 -10.21
C ILE A 19 -4.04 1.44 -10.37
N ALA A 20 -3.70 0.21 -9.97
CA ALA A 20 -2.36 -0.34 -10.16
C ALA A 20 -1.97 -0.40 -11.64
N HIS A 21 -2.88 -0.87 -12.50
CA HIS A 21 -2.68 -0.90 -13.95
C HIS A 21 -2.54 0.52 -14.53
N PHE A 22 -3.35 1.47 -14.08
CA PHE A 22 -3.23 2.88 -14.47
C PHE A 22 -1.86 3.46 -14.08
N LEU A 23 -1.42 3.22 -12.85
CA LEU A 23 -0.11 3.68 -12.35
C LEU A 23 1.04 3.08 -13.17
N LYS A 24 0.95 1.80 -13.53
CA LYS A 24 1.92 1.14 -14.41
C LYS A 24 1.95 1.75 -15.80
N LYS A 25 0.78 1.94 -16.43
CA LYS A 25 0.65 2.55 -17.77
C LYS A 25 1.11 4.01 -17.79
N SER A 26 0.95 4.73 -16.68
CA SER A 26 1.31 6.15 -16.61
C SER A 26 2.82 6.40 -16.68
N GLY A 27 3.66 5.42 -16.31
CA GLY A 27 5.12 5.57 -16.25
C GLY A 27 5.63 6.57 -15.21
N LYS A 28 4.74 7.20 -14.42
CA LYS A 28 5.10 8.25 -13.44
C LYS A 28 5.58 7.70 -12.10
N VAL A 29 5.27 6.44 -11.80
CA VAL A 29 5.71 5.78 -10.56
C VAL A 29 7.13 5.26 -10.75
N LYS A 30 8.07 5.84 -9.98
CA LYS A 30 9.42 5.29 -9.84
C LYS A 30 9.39 4.12 -8.86
N VAL A 31 9.55 2.91 -9.37
CA VAL A 31 9.71 1.71 -8.54
C VAL A 31 11.08 1.79 -7.84
N PRO A 32 11.17 1.51 -6.52
CA PRO A 32 12.45 1.55 -5.82
C PRO A 32 13.36 0.39 -6.25
N ASP A 33 14.67 0.64 -6.38
CA ASP A 33 15.66 -0.35 -6.84
C ASP A 33 15.71 -1.63 -5.97
N TRP A 34 15.34 -1.52 -4.70
CA TRP A 34 15.31 -2.66 -3.77
C TRP A 34 13.99 -3.46 -3.84
N SER A 35 13.04 -3.13 -4.72
CA SER A 35 11.71 -3.77 -4.77
C SER A 35 11.76 -5.29 -4.87
N ASP A 36 12.79 -5.82 -5.53
CA ASP A 36 12.88 -7.22 -5.89
C ASP A 36 13.54 -8.06 -4.78
N LEU A 37 14.20 -7.39 -3.83
CA LEU A 37 14.96 -8.03 -2.75
C LEU A 37 14.20 -8.06 -1.41
N VAL A 38 13.09 -7.32 -1.30
CA VAL A 38 12.44 -7.09 -0.01
C VAL A 38 11.17 -7.88 0.19
N LYS A 39 10.84 -8.05 1.47
CA LYS A 39 9.51 -8.44 1.92
C LYS A 39 8.73 -7.26 2.49
N MET A 40 7.41 -7.37 2.47
CA MET A 40 6.48 -6.30 2.88
C MET A 40 6.46 -6.00 4.38
N GLY A 41 6.98 -6.93 5.19
CA GLY A 41 7.03 -6.80 6.64
C GLY A 41 7.88 -7.89 7.27
N SER A 42 8.33 -7.65 8.49
CA SER A 42 9.13 -8.60 9.27
C SER A 42 8.38 -9.90 9.56
N TYR A 43 7.05 -9.87 9.59
CA TYR A 43 6.17 -11.00 9.87
C TYR A 43 5.93 -11.92 8.67
N LYS A 44 6.28 -11.48 7.45
CA LYS A 44 6.20 -12.33 6.26
C LYS A 44 7.44 -13.22 6.18
N GLU A 45 7.22 -14.48 5.83
CA GLU A 45 8.28 -15.47 5.61
C GLU A 45 8.80 -15.39 4.17
N LEU A 46 7.92 -15.10 3.21
CA LEU A 46 8.24 -15.00 1.78
C LEU A 46 8.07 -13.58 1.24
N ALA A 47 8.77 -13.31 0.13
CA ALA A 47 8.60 -12.10 -0.68
C ALA A 47 7.25 -12.10 -1.43
N PRO A 48 6.78 -10.95 -1.93
CA PRO A 48 5.63 -10.90 -2.83
C PRO A 48 5.83 -11.77 -4.07
N ILE A 49 4.79 -12.50 -4.46
CA ILE A 49 4.79 -13.36 -5.65
C ILE A 49 4.64 -12.53 -6.93
N ASP A 50 3.80 -11.48 -6.86
CA ASP A 50 3.58 -10.55 -7.96
C ASP A 50 4.78 -9.61 -8.10
N ILE A 51 5.36 -9.53 -9.30
CA ILE A 51 6.48 -8.63 -9.62
C ILE A 51 6.02 -7.16 -9.54
N ASP A 52 4.77 -6.89 -9.91
CA ASP A 52 4.17 -5.54 -9.90
C ASP A 52 3.57 -5.16 -8.53
N TRP A 53 3.95 -5.87 -7.46
CA TRP A 53 3.38 -5.69 -6.13
C TRP A 53 3.44 -4.24 -5.63
N TYR A 54 4.45 -3.48 -6.06
CA TYR A 54 4.65 -2.09 -5.66
C TYR A 54 3.51 -1.19 -6.13
N TYR A 55 3.03 -1.39 -7.37
CA TYR A 55 1.88 -0.64 -7.90
C TYR A 55 0.61 -0.98 -7.12
N THR A 56 0.39 -2.26 -6.84
CA THR A 56 -0.75 -2.73 -6.04
C THR A 56 -0.71 -2.15 -4.62
N ARG A 57 0.48 -2.06 -4.00
CA ARG A 57 0.64 -1.44 -2.68
C ARG A 57 0.33 0.05 -2.71
N THR A 58 0.86 0.76 -3.69
CA THR A 58 0.67 2.21 -3.86
C THR A 58 -0.79 2.55 -4.13
N ALA A 59 -1.47 1.78 -4.99
CA ALA A 59 -2.90 1.88 -5.24
C ALA A 59 -3.74 1.63 -3.98
N SER A 60 -3.40 0.60 -3.21
CA SER A 60 -4.08 0.29 -1.94
C SER A 60 -3.95 1.43 -0.92
N ILE A 61 -2.77 2.04 -0.83
CA ILE A 61 -2.51 3.18 0.07
C ILE A 61 -3.32 4.40 -0.36
N ALA A 62 -3.32 4.73 -1.66
CA ALA A 62 -4.10 5.84 -2.21
C ALA A 62 -5.60 5.69 -1.91
N ARG A 63 -6.16 4.49 -2.14
CA ARG A 63 -7.56 4.20 -1.77
C ARG A 63 -7.79 4.37 -0.26
N ARG A 64 -6.90 3.85 0.57
CA ARG A 64 -7.05 3.90 2.03
C ARG A 64 -7.07 5.35 2.52
N LEU A 65 -6.21 6.20 1.98
CA LEU A 65 -6.18 7.64 2.27
C LEU A 65 -7.48 8.33 1.88
N TYR A 66 -8.01 8.03 0.69
CA TYR A 66 -9.29 8.58 0.24
C TYR A 66 -10.46 8.25 1.19
N ILE A 67 -10.48 7.03 1.74
CA ILE A 67 -11.58 6.58 2.62
C ILE A 67 -11.37 7.02 4.08
N ARG A 68 -10.12 7.00 4.56
CA ARG A 68 -9.76 7.27 5.96
C ARG A 68 -8.61 8.28 5.97
N SER A 69 -8.95 9.56 5.95
CA SER A 69 -8.04 10.69 6.19
C SER A 69 -8.35 11.33 7.56
N PRO A 70 -7.36 11.78 8.34
CA PRO A 70 -5.90 11.78 8.11
C PRO A 70 -5.22 10.48 8.57
N THR A 71 -4.19 10.01 7.85
CA THR A 71 -3.38 8.85 8.27
C THR A 71 -1.88 9.03 8.02
N GLY A 72 -1.07 8.66 9.02
CA GLY A 72 0.38 8.66 8.93
C GLY A 72 0.99 7.26 8.70
N VAL A 73 2.31 7.22 8.50
CA VAL A 73 3.08 5.96 8.30
C VAL A 73 2.83 4.96 9.43
N GLY A 74 2.76 5.42 10.68
CA GLY A 74 2.52 4.55 11.85
C GLY A 74 1.15 3.84 11.82
N ALA A 75 0.11 4.53 11.36
CA ALA A 75 -1.23 3.96 11.22
C ALA A 75 -1.27 2.94 10.08
N LEU A 76 -0.70 3.27 8.92
CA LEU A 76 -0.62 2.35 7.77
C LEU A 76 0.20 1.10 8.10
N ARG A 77 1.26 1.23 8.92
CA ARG A 77 2.03 0.08 9.41
C ARG A 77 1.20 -0.88 10.27
N ARG A 78 0.17 -0.39 10.97
CA ARG A 78 -0.80 -1.25 11.67
C ARG A 78 -1.79 -1.88 10.71
N VAL A 79 -2.34 -1.10 9.76
CA VAL A 79 -3.30 -1.59 8.75
C VAL A 79 -2.72 -2.74 7.92
N TYR A 80 -1.48 -2.62 7.48
CA TYR A 80 -0.79 -3.66 6.71
C TYR A 80 0.03 -4.62 7.59
N GLY A 81 -0.10 -4.54 8.91
CA GLY A 81 0.54 -5.48 9.84
C GLY A 81 -0.13 -6.84 9.82
N GLY A 82 0.45 -7.80 10.51
CA GLY A 82 -0.09 -9.16 10.57
C GLY A 82 0.50 -9.96 11.72
N ALA A 83 -0.05 -11.16 11.92
CA ALA A 83 0.48 -12.12 12.89
C ALA A 83 1.85 -12.63 12.43
N LYS A 84 2.86 -12.51 13.28
CA LYS A 84 4.18 -13.10 13.06
C LYS A 84 4.21 -14.49 13.68
N ARG A 85 4.49 -15.50 12.84
CA ARG A 85 4.79 -16.85 13.31
C ARG A 85 6.12 -16.84 14.05
N ARG A 86 6.14 -17.36 15.28
CA ARG A 86 7.35 -17.44 16.13
C ARG A 86 7.77 -18.90 16.39
N GLY A 87 7.50 -19.79 15.43
CA GLY A 87 7.78 -21.22 15.53
C GLY A 87 6.93 -21.87 16.62
N VAL A 88 7.57 -22.22 17.73
CA VAL A 88 6.97 -22.95 18.86
C VAL A 88 6.21 -22.01 19.82
N THR A 89 6.58 -20.72 19.85
CA THR A 89 5.94 -19.74 20.75
C THR A 89 4.68 -19.12 20.14
N PRO A 90 3.73 -18.62 20.97
CA PRO A 90 2.50 -18.02 20.48
C PRO A 90 2.71 -16.88 19.47
N ASN A 91 1.74 -16.74 18.57
CA ASN A 91 1.75 -15.71 17.53
C ASN A 91 1.45 -14.33 18.15
N HIS A 92 2.22 -13.32 17.73
CA HIS A 92 1.99 -11.93 18.11
C HIS A 92 1.88 -11.04 16.88
N PHE A 93 1.14 -9.94 17.02
CA PHE A 93 1.03 -8.93 15.98
C PHE A 93 2.37 -8.23 15.74
N SER A 94 2.75 -8.07 14.47
CA SER A 94 3.89 -7.25 14.07
C SER A 94 3.49 -6.23 13.00
N LYS A 95 4.09 -5.05 13.09
CA LYS A 95 3.86 -3.93 12.17
C LYS A 95 4.49 -4.23 10.81
N ALA A 96 3.89 -3.67 9.76
CA ALA A 96 4.46 -3.71 8.41
C ALA A 96 5.78 -2.91 8.31
N SER A 97 6.49 -3.13 7.19
CA SER A 97 7.69 -2.38 6.86
C SER A 97 7.37 -0.89 6.70
N GLY A 98 8.03 -0.05 7.50
CA GLY A 98 7.89 1.40 7.39
C GLY A 98 8.54 1.97 6.14
N SER A 99 9.60 1.33 5.64
CA SER A 99 10.33 1.78 4.44
C SER A 99 9.43 1.71 3.21
N VAL A 100 8.77 0.56 3.01
CA VAL A 100 7.87 0.33 1.87
C VAL A 100 6.71 1.34 1.85
N ILE A 101 6.05 1.52 2.99
CA ILE A 101 4.92 2.43 3.12
C ILE A 101 5.36 3.89 2.89
N ARG A 102 6.48 4.30 3.50
CA ARG A 102 7.00 5.66 3.34
C ARG A 102 7.36 5.95 1.88
N LYS A 103 8.02 5.01 1.21
CA LYS A 103 8.41 5.18 -0.19
C LYS A 103 7.18 5.26 -1.09
N ALA A 104 6.16 4.44 -0.86
CA ALA A 104 4.89 4.52 -1.58
C ALA A 104 4.18 5.88 -1.39
N LEU A 105 4.19 6.44 -0.18
CA LEU A 105 3.66 7.80 0.05
C LEU A 105 4.48 8.86 -0.67
N GLN A 106 5.81 8.78 -0.65
CA GLN A 106 6.67 9.69 -1.41
C GLN A 106 6.43 9.60 -2.93
N THR A 107 6.15 8.40 -3.46
CA THR A 107 5.80 8.27 -4.88
C THR A 107 4.43 8.89 -5.20
N LEU A 108 3.45 8.77 -4.30
CA LEU A 108 2.16 9.42 -4.47
C LEU A 108 2.26 10.96 -4.36
N GLU A 109 3.15 11.44 -3.50
CA GLU A 109 3.49 12.86 -3.38
C GLU A 109 4.12 13.39 -4.67
N ALA A 110 5.06 12.65 -5.26
CA ALA A 110 5.65 13.02 -6.55
C ALA A 110 4.63 13.10 -7.70
N ILE A 111 3.55 12.30 -7.64
CA ILE A 111 2.47 12.29 -8.63
C ILE A 111 1.40 13.35 -8.31
N LYS A 112 1.55 14.10 -7.20
CA LYS A 112 0.59 15.09 -6.68
C LYS A 112 -0.78 14.50 -6.36
N TRP A 113 -0.81 13.25 -5.92
CA TRP A 113 -2.03 12.60 -5.43
C TRP A 113 -2.21 12.75 -3.92
N VAL A 114 -1.10 12.95 -3.21
CA VAL A 114 -1.06 13.10 -1.75
C VAL A 114 -0.17 14.28 -1.43
N GLU A 115 -0.60 15.11 -0.49
CA GLU A 115 0.20 16.21 0.03
C GLU A 115 0.46 15.99 1.53
N LYS A 116 1.58 16.50 2.02
CA LYS A 116 1.82 16.55 3.46
C LYS A 116 0.90 17.62 4.04
N HIS A 117 0.19 17.26 5.10
CA HIS A 117 -0.50 18.27 5.89
C HIS A 117 0.56 19.22 6.48
N PRO A 118 0.37 20.55 6.38
CA PRO A 118 1.36 21.55 6.81
C PRO A 118 1.54 21.66 8.34
N GLU A 119 0.90 20.79 9.11
CA GLU A 119 0.98 20.69 10.58
C GLU A 119 1.33 19.27 11.03
#